data_AF-A0A821ZLS0-F1
#
_entry.id   AF-A0A821ZLS0-F1
#
_cell.length_a   1.000
_cell.length_b   1.000
_cell.length_c   1.000
_cell.angle_alpha   90.00
_cell.angle_beta   90.00
_cell.angle_gamma   90.00
#
_symmetry.space_group_name_H-M   'P 1'
#
loop_
_entity.id
_entity.type
_entity.pdbx_description
1 polymer ?
#
loop_
_entity_poly.entity_id
_entity_poly.type
_entity_poly.pdbx_seq_one_letter_code
_entity_poly.pdbx_strand_id
1 'polypeptide(L)'
;MASKIFTPTNQIRLTNIATVRLKKGGKRFEIACYRNKVISWRNKEEKDLDEVLQTHTVFSNVSKGQAAKKEDLINSFNTDDQTKICLEILEKGELQVSDKERTQHLENTFKEIASVVSGKCINPETKRPYTISIIEQAMRDIHFSINPNRNAKQQALDV
;
A
#
# COMPACT_ATOMS: atom_id res chain seq x y z
N MET A 1 1.56 -42.62 -15.01
CA MET A 1 0.25 -42.10 -15.45
C MET A 1 -0.35 -41.35 -14.28
N ALA A 2 -0.46 -40.02 -14.35
CA ALA A 2 -0.97 -39.21 -13.25
C ALA A 2 -2.49 -39.39 -13.14
N SER A 3 -2.96 -39.78 -11.96
CA SER A 3 -4.38 -39.93 -11.62
C SER A 3 -5.13 -38.62 -11.86
N LYS A 4 -6.15 -38.65 -12.72
CA LYS A 4 -7.10 -37.54 -12.89
C LYS A 4 -7.85 -37.34 -11.58
N ILE A 5 -7.54 -36.28 -10.84
CA ILE A 5 -8.24 -35.90 -9.63
C ILE A 5 -9.64 -35.41 -10.06
N PHE A 6 -10.70 -36.08 -9.57
CA PHE A 6 -12.11 -35.82 -9.91
C PHE A 6 -12.70 -34.62 -9.15
N THR A 7 -12.06 -34.20 -8.06
CA THR A 7 -12.44 -32.99 -7.33
C THR A 7 -11.60 -31.79 -7.79
N PRO A 8 -12.18 -30.58 -7.85
CA PRO A 8 -11.38 -29.39 -8.07
C PRO A 8 -10.33 -29.28 -6.96
N THR A 9 -9.09 -28.92 -7.31
CA THR A 9 -8.05 -28.61 -6.32
C THR A 9 -8.60 -27.58 -5.34
N ASN A 10 -8.63 -27.92 -4.04
CA ASN A 10 -9.03 -27.05 -2.94
C ASN A 10 -8.03 -25.89 -2.77
N GLN A 11 -8.02 -24.96 -3.74
CA GLN A 11 -7.21 -23.75 -3.70
C GLN A 11 -8.08 -22.59 -3.22
N ILE A 12 -8.05 -22.34 -1.91
CA ILE A 12 -8.70 -21.16 -1.31
C ILE A 12 -7.77 -19.97 -1.52
N ARG A 13 -8.18 -19.01 -2.35
CA ARG A 13 -7.46 -17.75 -2.53
C ARG A 13 -8.16 -16.69 -1.70
N LEU A 14 -7.44 -16.13 -0.74
CA LEU A 14 -7.93 -15.01 0.03
C LEU A 14 -7.75 -13.74 -0.82
N THR A 15 -8.83 -13.22 -1.39
CA THR A 15 -8.80 -12.13 -2.40
C THR A 15 -8.73 -10.74 -1.80
N ASN A 16 -9.12 -10.58 -0.52
CA ASN A 16 -9.31 -9.28 0.11
C ASN A 16 -8.26 -9.00 1.20
N ILE A 17 -7.05 -9.54 1.04
CA ILE A 17 -5.97 -9.40 2.02
C ILE A 17 -4.91 -8.46 1.49
N ALA A 18 -4.53 -7.48 2.31
CA ALA A 18 -3.32 -6.71 2.10
C ALA A 18 -2.16 -7.38 2.84
N THR A 19 -0.96 -7.27 2.24
CA THR A 19 0.25 -7.85 2.82
C THR A 19 1.23 -6.74 3.15
N VAL A 20 1.75 -6.74 4.37
CA VAL A 20 2.86 -5.85 4.76
C VAL A 20 4.11 -6.70 4.86
N ARG A 21 5.16 -6.28 4.17
CA ARG A 21 6.43 -7.00 4.07
C ARG A 21 7.53 -6.27 4.83
N LEU A 22 8.31 -7.03 5.59
CA LEU A 22 9.56 -6.58 6.18
C LEU A 22 10.69 -7.55 5.83
N LYS A 23 11.84 -7.02 5.42
CA LYS A 23 13.06 -7.80 5.20
C LYS A 23 14.04 -7.54 6.35
N LYS A 24 14.32 -8.56 7.16
CA LYS A 24 15.19 -8.48 8.35
C LYS A 24 16.00 -9.77 8.46
N GLY A 25 17.27 -9.68 8.84
CA GLY A 25 18.13 -10.88 9.01
C GLY A 25 18.30 -11.72 7.73
N GLY A 26 18.24 -11.09 6.55
CA GLY A 26 18.32 -11.81 5.26
C GLY A 26 17.06 -12.59 4.87
N LYS A 27 16.03 -12.61 5.72
CA LYS A 27 14.75 -13.30 5.48
C LYS A 27 13.62 -12.30 5.25
N ARG A 28 12.55 -12.77 4.62
CA ARG A 28 11.33 -12.01 4.36
C ARG A 28 10.25 -12.47 5.33
N PHE A 29 9.59 -11.49 5.93
CA PHE A 29 8.46 -11.70 6.81
C PHE A 29 7.29 -10.87 6.28
N GLU A 30 6.11 -11.46 6.29
CA GLU A 30 4.89 -10.90 5.77
C GLU A 30 3.75 -11.14 6.76
N ILE A 31 2.85 -10.17 6.87
CA ILE A 31 1.64 -10.27 7.70
C ILE A 31 0.39 -10.07 6.84
N ALA A 32 -0.69 -10.75 7.22
CA ALA A 32 -2.00 -10.63 6.59
C ALA A 32 -2.84 -9.61 7.36
N CYS A 33 -3.25 -8.55 6.68
CA CYS A 33 -3.93 -7.42 7.29
C CYS A 33 -5.01 -6.84 6.36
N TYR A 34 -5.93 -6.08 6.94
CA TYR A 34 -6.96 -5.38 6.18
C TYR A 34 -6.42 -4.07 5.62
N ARG A 35 -6.65 -3.84 4.32
CA ARG A 35 -6.04 -2.72 3.57
C ARG A 35 -6.28 -1.34 4.20
N ASN A 36 -7.53 -1.00 4.46
CA ASN A 36 -7.91 0.33 4.96
C ASN A 36 -7.36 0.55 6.38
N LYS A 37 -7.34 -0.51 7.18
CA LYS A 37 -6.93 -0.50 8.59
C LYS A 37 -5.43 -0.24 8.75
N VAL A 38 -4.58 -0.73 7.83
CA VAL A 38 -3.13 -0.43 7.85
C VAL A 38 -2.84 1.06 7.70
N ILE A 39 -3.61 1.76 6.85
CA ILE A 39 -3.43 3.21 6.65
C ILE A 39 -3.87 3.96 7.91
N SER A 40 -5.03 3.62 8.48
CA SER A 40 -5.51 4.20 9.73
C SER A 40 -4.58 3.93 10.92
N TRP A 41 -3.95 2.74 10.97
CA TRP A 41 -2.93 2.41 11.95
C TRP A 41 -1.70 3.32 11.84
N ARG A 42 -1.22 3.58 10.62
CA ARG A 42 -0.10 4.52 10.38
C ARG A 42 -0.46 5.96 10.73
N ASN A 43 -1.72 6.32 10.54
CA ASN A 43 -2.26 7.62 10.95
C ASN A 43 -2.55 7.70 12.47
N LYS A 44 -2.36 6.60 13.23
CA LYS A 44 -2.62 6.47 14.67
C LYS A 44 -4.09 6.69 15.06
N GLU A 45 -5.01 6.44 14.14
CA GLU A 45 -6.45 6.55 14.38
C GLU A 45 -7.00 5.30 15.08
N GLU A 46 -6.50 4.12 14.72
CA GLU A 46 -6.88 2.84 15.30
C GLU A 46 -5.77 2.28 16.19
N LYS A 47 -6.16 1.64 17.29
CA LYS A 47 -5.23 1.08 18.30
C LYS A 47 -5.39 -0.42 18.52
N ASP A 48 -6.44 -1.02 17.97
CA ASP A 48 -6.76 -2.42 18.18
C ASP A 48 -6.15 -3.31 17.09
N LEU A 49 -5.20 -4.15 17.49
CA LEU A 49 -4.47 -5.05 16.59
C LEU A 49 -5.38 -6.09 15.91
N ASP A 50 -6.39 -6.57 16.63
CA ASP A 50 -7.33 -7.61 16.16
C ASP A 50 -8.19 -7.11 14.99
N GLU A 51 -8.38 -5.80 14.88
CA GLU A 51 -9.15 -5.20 13.79
C GLU A 51 -8.27 -4.92 12.55
N VAL A 52 -6.97 -4.70 12.76
CA VAL A 52 -6.01 -4.45 11.69
C VAL A 52 -5.51 -5.75 11.06
N LEU A 53 -5.21 -6.74 11.89
CA LEU A 53 -4.67 -8.03 11.48
C LEU A 53 -5.81 -9.02 11.23
N GLN A 54 -5.67 -9.83 10.19
CA GLN A 54 -6.60 -10.94 9.98
C GLN A 54 -6.19 -12.18 10.79
N THR A 55 -4.90 -12.33 11.06
CA THR A 55 -4.35 -13.42 11.86
C THR A 55 -3.07 -12.95 12.54
N HIS A 56 -2.87 -13.35 13.80
CA HIS A 56 -1.71 -12.98 14.61
C HIS A 56 -0.43 -13.76 14.25
N THR A 57 -0.43 -14.45 13.11
CA THR A 57 0.67 -15.29 12.65
C THR A 57 1.52 -14.58 11.63
N VAL A 58 2.84 -14.63 11.83
CA VAL A 58 3.82 -14.11 10.88
C VAL A 58 4.11 -15.16 9.81
N PHE A 59 4.01 -14.76 8.55
CA PHE A 59 4.27 -15.61 7.39
C PHE A 59 5.63 -15.27 6.77
N SER A 60 6.26 -16.26 6.15
CA SER A 60 7.35 -16.04 5.18
C SER A 60 6.81 -15.67 3.81
N ASN A 61 5.60 -16.15 3.48
CA ASN A 61 4.86 -15.81 2.28
C ASN A 61 3.36 -15.97 2.53
N VAL A 62 2.61 -14.86 2.51
CA VAL A 62 1.15 -14.88 2.78
C VAL A 62 0.40 -15.54 1.62
N SER A 63 0.78 -15.26 0.36
CA SER A 63 0.10 -15.83 -0.81
C SER A 63 0.19 -17.35 -0.90
N LYS A 64 1.24 -17.94 -0.32
CA LYS A 64 1.45 -19.40 -0.23
C LYS A 64 1.01 -19.99 1.12
N GLY A 65 0.59 -19.16 2.08
CA GLY A 65 0.24 -19.58 3.43
C GLY A 65 1.42 -20.18 4.23
N GLN A 66 2.67 -19.80 3.89
CA GLN A 66 3.85 -20.41 4.51
C GLN A 66 4.21 -19.65 5.79
N ALA A 67 3.91 -20.23 6.96
CA ALA A 67 4.25 -19.65 8.26
C ALA A 67 5.78 -19.54 8.47
N ALA A 68 6.23 -18.51 9.17
CA ALA A 68 7.62 -18.35 9.54
C ALA A 68 8.02 -19.35 10.65
N LYS A 69 9.23 -19.91 10.56
CA LYS A 69 9.76 -20.80 11.61
C LYS A 69 10.13 -19.98 12.85
N LYS A 70 9.93 -20.56 14.03
CA LYS A 70 10.27 -19.91 15.31
C LYS A 70 11.75 -19.53 15.40
N GLU A 71 12.64 -20.39 14.92
CA GLU A 71 14.09 -20.13 14.83
C GLU A 71 14.41 -18.85 14.03
N ASP A 72 13.69 -18.63 12.93
CA ASP A 72 13.90 -17.49 12.04
C ASP A 72 13.39 -16.19 12.66
N LEU A 73 12.29 -16.27 13.41
CA LEU A 73 11.74 -15.17 14.17
C LEU A 73 12.70 -14.75 15.29
N ILE A 74 13.21 -15.70 16.07
CA ILE A 74 14.18 -15.41 17.14
C ILE A 74 15.47 -14.82 16.57
N ASN A 75 16.01 -15.39 15.49
CA ASN A 75 17.25 -14.87 14.88
C ASN A 75 17.09 -13.46 14.27
N SER A 76 15.89 -13.09 13.82
CA SER A 76 15.66 -11.80 13.13
C SER A 76 15.12 -10.71 14.06
N PHE A 77 14.30 -11.09 15.04
CA PHE A 77 13.57 -10.19 15.93
C PHE A 77 13.98 -10.32 17.41
N ASN A 78 14.84 -11.28 17.76
CA ASN A 78 15.24 -11.60 19.14
C ASN A 78 14.05 -11.89 20.07
N THR A 79 12.93 -12.35 19.51
CA THR A 79 11.67 -12.59 20.20
C THR A 79 10.91 -13.70 19.47
N ASP A 80 10.14 -14.48 20.22
CA ASP A 80 9.26 -15.54 19.72
C ASP A 80 7.76 -15.13 19.72
N ASP A 81 7.44 -14.05 20.42
CA ASP A 81 6.11 -13.45 20.48
C ASP A 81 5.69 -12.84 19.14
N GLN A 82 4.83 -13.57 18.42
CA GLN A 82 4.34 -13.19 17.10
C GLN A 82 3.60 -11.84 17.12
N THR A 83 2.94 -11.49 18.21
CA THR A 83 2.16 -10.26 18.33
C THR A 83 3.07 -9.03 18.28
N LYS A 84 4.18 -9.07 19.03
CA LYS A 84 5.20 -8.02 19.02
C LYS A 84 5.89 -7.90 17.67
N ILE A 85 6.12 -9.03 17.01
CA ILE A 85 6.72 -9.05 15.67
C ILE A 85 5.76 -8.43 14.65
N CYS A 86 4.46 -8.73 14.72
CA CYS A 86 3.44 -8.11 13.87
C CYS A 86 3.42 -6.59 14.03
N LEU A 87 3.52 -6.08 15.27
CA LEU A 87 3.63 -4.64 15.54
C LEU A 87 4.86 -4.02 14.86
N GLU A 88 6.03 -4.63 15.01
CA GLU A 88 7.25 -4.12 14.36
C GLU A 88 7.14 -4.15 12.83
N ILE A 89 6.52 -5.19 12.27
CA ILE A 89 6.28 -5.30 10.81
C ILE A 89 5.27 -4.25 10.34
N LEU A 90 4.21 -3.94 11.10
CA LEU A 90 3.26 -2.90 10.75
C LEU A 90 3.92 -1.51 10.70
N GLU A 91 4.80 -1.23 11.65
CA GLU A 91 5.47 0.06 11.79
C GLU A 91 6.61 0.27 10.77
N LYS A 92 7.48 -0.72 10.61
CA LYS A 92 8.68 -0.61 9.75
C LYS A 92 8.52 -1.24 8.37
N GLY A 93 7.50 -2.06 8.18
CA GLY A 93 7.28 -2.79 6.93
C GLY A 93 6.72 -1.91 5.82
N GLU A 94 6.81 -2.42 4.60
CA GLU A 94 6.24 -1.82 3.41
C GLU A 94 4.90 -2.49 3.08
N LEU A 95 3.84 -1.68 2.91
CA LEU A 95 2.55 -2.18 2.46
C LEU A 95 2.65 -2.54 0.97
N GLN A 96 2.41 -3.80 0.64
CA GLN A 96 2.32 -4.25 -0.73
C GLN A 96 0.94 -3.91 -1.30
N VAL A 97 0.89 -2.81 -2.04
CA VAL A 97 -0.29 -2.41 -2.82
C VAL A 97 -0.34 -3.16 -4.14
N SER A 98 -1.56 -3.47 -4.60
CA SER A 98 -1.77 -4.05 -5.92
C SER A 98 -1.54 -3.00 -7.02
N ASP A 99 -1.18 -3.43 -8.24
CA ASP A 99 -0.93 -2.53 -9.36
C ASP A 99 -2.13 -1.62 -9.66
N LYS A 100 -3.36 -2.18 -9.61
CA LYS A 100 -4.60 -1.42 -9.81
C LYS A 100 -4.81 -0.32 -8.76
N GLU A 101 -4.37 -0.59 -7.54
CA GLU A 101 -4.50 0.36 -6.44
C GLU A 101 -3.45 1.45 -6.53
N ARG A 102 -2.24 1.09 -6.95
CA ARG A 102 -1.19 2.04 -7.25
C ARG A 102 -1.62 3.00 -8.35
N THR A 103 -2.23 2.52 -9.43
CA THR A 103 -2.75 3.39 -10.49
C THR A 103 -3.87 4.28 -9.98
N GLN A 104 -4.81 3.75 -9.20
CA GLN A 104 -5.91 4.55 -8.63
C GLN A 104 -5.39 5.63 -7.67
N HIS A 105 -4.39 5.31 -6.84
CA HIS A 105 -3.77 6.27 -5.94
C HIS A 105 -3.07 7.38 -6.71
N LEU A 106 -2.29 7.04 -7.76
CA LEU A 106 -1.63 8.01 -8.62
C LEU A 106 -2.65 8.91 -9.35
N GLU A 107 -3.75 8.35 -9.86
CA GLU A 107 -4.82 9.12 -10.50
C GLU A 107 -5.52 10.08 -9.52
N ASN A 108 -5.77 9.65 -8.29
CA ASN A 108 -6.36 10.50 -7.26
C ASN A 108 -5.42 11.67 -6.92
N THR A 109 -4.13 11.39 -6.69
CA THR A 109 -3.13 12.43 -6.44
C THR A 109 -2.97 13.37 -7.64
N PHE A 110 -3.04 12.85 -8.87
CA PHE A 110 -3.01 13.65 -10.09
C PHE A 110 -4.16 14.66 -10.13
N LYS A 111 -5.38 14.21 -9.84
CA LYS A 111 -6.58 15.08 -9.77
C LYS A 111 -6.49 16.11 -8.65
N GLU A 112 -5.96 15.72 -7.49
CA GLU A 112 -5.74 16.65 -6.37
C GLU A 112 -4.76 17.75 -6.74
N ILE A 113 -3.64 17.41 -7.40
CA ILE A 113 -2.66 18.41 -7.87
C ILE A 113 -3.32 19.34 -8.89
N ALA A 114 -4.01 18.81 -9.89
CA ALA A 114 -4.70 19.61 -10.89
C ALA A 114 -5.74 20.57 -10.27
N SER A 115 -6.48 20.12 -9.25
CA SER A 115 -7.41 20.95 -8.49
C SER A 115 -6.70 22.11 -7.77
N VAL A 116 -5.58 21.84 -7.09
CA VAL A 116 -4.80 22.86 -6.39
C VAL A 116 -4.21 23.89 -7.37
N VAL A 117 -3.67 23.45 -8.51
CA VAL A 117 -3.13 24.33 -9.55
C VAL A 117 -4.24 25.19 -10.16
N SER A 118 -5.42 24.61 -10.42
CA SER A 118 -6.57 25.34 -10.98
C SER A 118 -7.05 26.49 -10.10
N GLY A 119 -6.98 26.30 -8.78
CA GLY A 119 -7.33 27.35 -7.82
C GLY A 119 -6.32 28.50 -7.76
N LYS A 120 -5.10 28.32 -8.30
CA LYS A 120 -4.02 29.31 -8.26
C LYS A 120 -3.68 29.92 -9.63
N CYS A 121 -4.08 29.29 -10.73
CA CYS A 121 -3.77 29.73 -12.08
C CYS A 121 -4.92 30.51 -12.72
N ILE A 122 -4.62 31.69 -13.24
CA ILE A 122 -5.52 32.52 -14.05
C ILE A 122 -4.95 32.70 -15.45
N ASN A 123 -5.83 32.76 -16.45
CA ASN A 123 -5.45 33.06 -17.81
C ASN A 123 -5.06 34.55 -17.93
N PRO A 124 -3.85 34.88 -18.43
CA PRO A 124 -3.37 36.26 -18.51
C PRO A 124 -4.17 37.13 -19.48
N GLU A 125 -4.73 36.56 -20.55
CA GLU A 125 -5.47 37.31 -21.57
C GLU A 125 -6.91 37.58 -21.12
N THR A 126 -7.59 36.57 -20.58
CA THR A 126 -9.02 36.65 -20.23
C THR A 126 -9.27 36.99 -18.76
N LYS A 127 -8.23 36.93 -17.91
CA LYS A 127 -8.30 37.05 -16.44
C LYS A 127 -9.28 36.07 -15.78
N ARG A 128 -9.63 34.99 -16.47
CA ARG A 128 -10.52 33.93 -15.97
C ARG A 128 -9.70 32.74 -15.44
N PRO A 129 -10.20 32.01 -14.43
CA PRO A 129 -9.54 30.80 -13.94
C PRO A 129 -9.55 29.69 -15.00
N TYR A 130 -8.50 28.87 -15.02
CA TYR A 130 -8.47 27.67 -15.86
C TYR A 130 -9.36 26.57 -15.29
N THR A 131 -10.02 25.81 -16.15
CA THR A 131 -10.75 24.62 -15.73
C THR A 131 -9.79 23.47 -15.42
N ILE A 132 -10.19 22.58 -14.51
CA ILE A 132 -9.39 21.43 -14.08
C ILE A 132 -9.00 20.57 -15.29
N SER A 133 -9.92 20.35 -16.24
CA SER A 133 -9.67 19.54 -17.44
C SER A 133 -8.54 20.08 -18.33
N ILE A 134 -8.37 21.40 -18.44
CA ILE A 134 -7.29 22.01 -19.24
C ILE A 134 -5.94 21.74 -18.57
N ILE A 135 -5.88 21.89 -17.24
CA ILE A 135 -4.66 21.65 -16.47
C ILE A 135 -4.32 20.16 -16.47
N GLU A 136 -5.30 19.27 -16.35
CA GLU A 136 -5.05 17.83 -16.47
C GLU A 136 -4.45 17.46 -17.83
N GLN A 137 -4.95 18.07 -18.91
CA GLN A 137 -4.40 17.84 -20.25
C GLN A 137 -2.96 18.36 -20.35
N ALA A 138 -2.71 19.59 -19.89
CA ALA A 138 -1.37 20.18 -19.89
C ALA A 138 -0.37 19.37 -19.04
N MET A 139 -0.78 18.87 -17.88
CA MET A 139 0.05 18.00 -17.03
C MET A 139 0.37 16.66 -17.70
N ARG A 140 -0.56 16.11 -18.51
CA ARG A 140 -0.32 14.90 -19.31
C ARG A 140 0.66 15.16 -20.45
N ASP A 141 0.54 16.31 -21.11
CA ASP A 141 1.40 16.70 -22.23
C ASP A 141 2.85 16.96 -21.77
N ILE A 142 3.03 17.51 -20.57
CA ILE A 142 4.36 17.75 -19.95
C ILE A 142 4.96 16.44 -19.37
N HIS A 143 4.20 15.34 -19.36
CA HIS A 143 4.61 14.06 -18.76
C HIS A 143 5.08 14.20 -17.31
N PHE A 144 4.34 14.96 -16.49
CA PHE A 144 4.72 15.21 -15.10
C PHE A 144 4.76 13.91 -14.27
N SER A 145 5.90 13.65 -13.62
CA SER A 145 6.10 12.45 -12.80
C SER A 145 5.66 12.70 -11.35
N ILE A 146 4.54 12.11 -10.95
CA ILE A 146 4.02 12.20 -9.58
C ILE A 146 4.79 11.28 -8.64
N ASN A 147 5.18 11.83 -7.50
CA ASN A 147 5.80 11.09 -6.40
C ASN A 147 4.77 10.80 -5.30
N PRO A 148 4.33 9.56 -5.07
CA PRO A 148 3.29 9.25 -4.07
C PRO A 148 3.73 9.53 -2.61
N ASN A 149 5.03 9.62 -2.36
CA ASN A 149 5.56 9.88 -1.02
C ASN A 149 5.63 11.38 -0.65
N ARG A 150 5.42 12.29 -1.62
CA ARG A 150 5.41 13.74 -1.38
C ARG A 150 3.98 14.26 -1.31
N ASN A 151 3.74 15.29 -0.51
CA ASN A 151 2.40 15.85 -0.37
C ASN A 151 1.94 16.50 -1.70
N ALA A 152 0.66 16.33 -2.07
CA ALA A 152 0.08 16.90 -3.30
C ALA A 152 0.28 18.43 -3.38
N LYS A 153 0.14 19.13 -2.24
CA LYS A 153 0.35 20.59 -2.18
C LYS A 153 1.78 21.03 -2.47
N GLN A 154 2.77 20.23 -2.10
CA GLN A 154 4.17 20.52 -2.39
C GLN A 154 4.46 20.26 -3.87
N GLN A 155 3.95 19.14 -4.40
CA GLN A 155 4.11 18.81 -5.81
C GLN A 155 3.41 19.82 -6.73
N ALA A 156 2.29 20.40 -6.30
CA ALA A 156 1.59 21.45 -7.05
C ALA A 156 2.39 22.77 -7.19
N LEU A 157 3.51 22.94 -6.48
CA LEU A 157 4.45 24.06 -6.69
C LEU A 157 5.54 23.73 -7.71
N ASP A 158 5.81 22.44 -7.91
CA ASP A 158 6.81 21.92 -8.86
C ASP A 158 6.22 21.78 -10.28
N VAL A 159 4.89 21.89 -10.42
CA VAL A 159 4.11 21.94 -11.68
C VAL A 159 4.01 23.38 -12.16
#